data_AF-A0A732JQC2-F1
#
_entry.id   AF-A0A732JQC2-F1
#
_cell.length_a   1.000
_cell.length_b   1.000
_cell.length_c   1.000
_cell.angle_alpha   90.00
_cell.angle_beta   90.00
_cell.angle_gamma   90.00
#
_symmetry.space_group_name_H-M   'P 1'
#
loop_
_entity.id
_entity.type
_entity.pdbx_description
1 polymer ?
#
loop_
_entity_poly.entity_id
_entity_poly.type
_entity_poly.pdbx_seq_one_letter_code
_entity_poly.pdbx_strand_id
1 'polypeptide(L)'
;ASGMWTDASYQGIQIIFAALKETWHPIIVQVLCLGVALILFTSYLGSYIKFRTSINYIFGDKLERIIKWLYFLPPLIAVNMEIPVIWLMADIAVGFLVIPNVIALFLLRKEFISEFNLFRTRTQRDTHSEKTTQITHVNMSKSEGKEE
;
A
#
# COMPACT_ATOMS: atom_id res chain seq x y z
N ALA A 1 -19.85 -26.53 4.11
CA ALA A 1 -19.68 -25.06 4.19
C ALA A 1 -19.94 -24.68 5.63
N SER A 2 -18.97 -24.08 6.32
CA SER A 2 -18.92 -23.96 7.78
C SER A 2 -20.02 -23.10 8.42
N GLY A 3 -20.77 -22.28 7.68
CA GLY A 3 -21.90 -21.51 8.24
C GLY A 3 -21.55 -20.43 9.28
N MET A 4 -20.31 -20.38 9.78
CA MET A 4 -19.83 -19.49 10.84
C MET A 4 -19.91 -17.98 10.54
N TRP A 5 -20.31 -17.59 9.33
CA TRP A 5 -20.54 -16.19 8.94
C TRP A 5 -21.90 -15.65 9.41
N THR A 6 -22.83 -16.53 9.81
CA THR A 6 -24.16 -16.13 10.34
C THR A 6 -24.16 -15.88 11.84
N ASP A 7 -23.08 -16.24 12.53
CA ASP A 7 -22.94 -16.05 13.97
C ASP A 7 -22.32 -14.68 14.27
N ALA A 8 -23.12 -13.78 14.86
CA ALA A 8 -22.72 -12.41 15.18
C ALA A 8 -21.62 -12.31 16.25
N SER A 9 -21.32 -13.43 16.93
CA SER A 9 -20.33 -13.51 17.99
C SER A 9 -18.89 -13.44 17.47
N TYR A 10 -18.66 -13.86 16.22
CA TYR A 10 -17.34 -13.85 15.60
C TYR A 10 -17.16 -12.60 14.74
N GLN A 11 -16.07 -11.87 14.94
CA GLN A 11 -15.76 -10.66 14.17
C GLN A 11 -14.37 -10.70 13.55
N GLY A 12 -14.28 -10.24 12.30
CA GLY A 12 -13.03 -10.13 11.54
C GLY A 12 -12.30 -11.46 11.36
N ILE A 13 -11.04 -11.52 11.78
CA ILE A 13 -10.16 -12.68 11.59
C ILE A 13 -10.65 -13.92 12.35
N GLN A 14 -11.45 -13.75 13.40
CA GLN A 14 -11.94 -14.86 14.22
C GLN A 14 -12.89 -15.77 13.44
N ILE A 15 -13.70 -15.20 12.54
CA ILE A 15 -14.61 -15.97 11.66
C ILE A 15 -13.79 -16.92 10.77
N ILE A 16 -12.67 -16.42 10.22
CA ILE A 16 -11.79 -17.20 9.34
C ILE A 16 -11.16 -18.35 10.13
N PHE A 17 -10.63 -18.09 11.33
CA PHE A 17 -10.04 -19.15 12.14
C PHE A 17 -11.07 -20.17 12.63
N ALA A 18 -12.27 -19.74 13.00
CA ALA A 18 -13.35 -20.63 13.43
C ALA A 18 -13.82 -21.53 12.27
N ALA A 19 -14.06 -20.95 11.10
CA ALA A 19 -14.42 -21.70 9.89
C ALA A 19 -13.33 -22.68 9.45
N LEU A 20 -12.05 -22.28 9.54
CA LEU A 20 -10.94 -23.12 9.12
C LEU A 20 -10.70 -24.28 10.09
N LYS A 21 -10.87 -24.04 11.40
CA LYS A 21 -10.79 -25.08 12.43
C LYS A 21 -11.84 -26.19 12.23
N GLU A 22 -13.01 -25.85 11.70
CA GLU A 22 -14.07 -26.84 11.43
C GLU A 22 -13.76 -27.73 10.23
N THR A 23 -13.04 -27.21 9.23
CA THR A 23 -12.83 -27.91 7.95
C THR A 23 -11.43 -28.54 7.83
N TRP A 24 -10.43 -28.03 8.56
CA TRP A 24 -9.02 -28.40 8.40
C TRP A 24 -8.38 -28.89 9.70
N HIS A 25 -7.29 -29.66 9.57
CA HIS A 25 -6.52 -30.15 10.71
C HIS A 25 -5.91 -28.98 11.52
N PRO A 26 -5.90 -29.03 12.88
CA PRO A 26 -5.52 -27.90 13.74
C PRO A 26 -4.11 -27.34 13.53
N ILE A 27 -3.17 -28.15 13.00
CA ILE A 27 -1.81 -27.72 12.65
C ILE A 27 -1.84 -26.57 11.64
N ILE A 28 -2.78 -26.61 10.69
CA ILE A 28 -2.87 -25.63 9.60
C ILE A 28 -3.35 -24.28 10.13
N VAL A 29 -4.24 -24.30 11.13
CA VAL A 29 -4.71 -23.10 11.83
C VAL A 29 -3.55 -22.42 12.58
N GLN A 30 -2.66 -23.19 13.20
CA GLN A 30 -1.50 -22.64 13.92
C GLN A 30 -0.48 -21.98 12.97
N VAL A 31 -0.17 -22.63 11.84
CA VAL A 31 0.71 -22.05 10.81
C VAL A 31 0.09 -20.78 10.22
N LEU A 32 -1.22 -20.78 9.96
CA LEU A 32 -1.92 -19.60 9.47
C LEU A 32 -1.89 -18.45 10.50
N CYS A 33 -2.10 -18.74 11.77
CA CYS A 33 -2.02 -17.73 12.84
C CYS A 33 -0.63 -17.07 12.87
N LEU A 34 0.44 -17.86 12.76
CA LEU A 34 1.80 -17.34 12.67
C LEU A 34 2.00 -16.49 11.41
N GLY A 35 1.52 -16.95 10.25
CA GLY A 35 1.60 -16.20 9.00
C GLY A 35 0.88 -14.85 9.07
N VAL A 36 -0.34 -14.83 9.60
CA VAL A 36 -1.12 -13.60 9.82
C VAL A 36 -0.39 -12.66 10.78
N ALA A 37 0.17 -13.17 11.87
CA ALA A 37 0.93 -12.36 12.82
C ALA A 37 2.16 -11.70 12.16
N LEU A 38 2.90 -12.43 11.32
CA LEU A 38 4.06 -11.89 10.59
C LEU A 38 3.66 -10.82 9.56
N ILE A 39 2.56 -11.03 8.84
CA ILE A 39 2.04 -10.07 7.86
C ILE A 39 1.57 -8.78 8.56
N LEU A 40 0.85 -8.92 9.67
CA LEU A 40 0.40 -7.79 10.49
C LEU A 40 1.61 -7.03 11.06
N PHE A 41 2.61 -7.75 11.57
CA PHE A 41 3.84 -7.16 12.11
C PHE A 41 4.59 -6.36 11.04
N THR A 42 4.76 -6.93 9.84
CA THR A 42 5.45 -6.26 8.72
C THR A 42 4.69 -5.01 8.28
N SER A 43 3.36 -5.10 8.18
CA SER A 43 2.49 -3.98 7.81
C SER A 43 2.52 -2.86 8.86
N TYR A 44 2.62 -3.23 10.14
CA TYR A 44 2.76 -2.30 11.25
C TYR A 44 4.10 -1.56 11.21
N LEU A 45 5.20 -2.25 10.94
CA LEU A 45 6.53 -1.64 10.73
C LEU A 45 6.54 -0.70 9.51
N GLY A 46 5.94 -1.11 8.40
CA GLY A 46 5.83 -0.25 7.21
C GLY A 46 5.07 1.05 7.50
N SER A 47 4.03 0.97 8.33
CA SER A 47 3.25 2.14 8.74
C SER A 47 4.03 3.04 9.71
N TYR A 48 4.85 2.46 10.59
CA TYR A 48 5.76 3.22 11.46
C TYR A 48 6.79 4.04 10.67
N ILE A 49 7.37 3.49 9.60
CA ILE A 49 8.32 4.21 8.75
C ILE A 49 7.63 5.42 8.09
N LYS A 50 6.44 5.23 7.51
CA LYS A 50 5.65 6.32 6.91
C LYS A 50 5.31 7.41 7.92
N PHE A 51 4.90 7.02 9.13
CA PHE A 51 4.60 7.95 10.22
C PHE A 51 5.83 8.79 10.57
N ARG A 52 6.98 8.14 10.77
CA ARG A 52 8.22 8.83 11.11
C ARG A 52 8.64 9.84 10.03
N THR A 53 8.60 9.45 8.75
CA THR A 53 8.92 10.36 7.64
C THR A 53 7.96 11.55 7.59
N SER A 54 6.66 11.33 7.82
CA SER A 54 5.65 12.40 7.80
C SER A 54 5.86 13.39 8.95
N ILE A 55 6.18 12.89 10.16
CA ILE A 55 6.48 13.74 11.31
C ILE A 55 7.78 14.53 11.11
N ASN A 56 8.82 13.90 10.55
CA ASN A 56 10.08 14.61 10.27
C ASN A 56 9.86 15.76 9.28
N TYR A 57 9.02 15.56 8.26
CA TYR A 57 8.70 16.60 7.29
C TYR A 57 7.99 17.83 7.90
N ILE A 58 7.12 17.62 8.90
CA ILE A 58 6.32 18.69 9.50
C ILE A 58 7.05 19.38 10.67
N PHE A 59 7.76 18.61 11.52
CA PHE A 59 8.30 19.10 12.80
C PHE A 59 9.84 19.05 12.91
N GLY A 60 10.53 18.46 11.94
CA GLY A 60 11.99 18.27 11.94
C GLY A 60 12.50 17.18 12.90
N ASP A 61 13.81 16.91 12.85
CA ASP A 61 14.42 15.71 13.43
C ASP A 61 14.36 15.63 14.97
N LYS A 62 14.30 16.78 15.66
CA LYS A 62 14.30 16.83 17.13
C LYS A 62 12.99 16.31 17.73
N LEU A 63 11.85 16.68 17.13
CA LEU A 63 10.53 16.30 17.64
C LEU A 63 10.13 14.88 17.23
N GLU A 64 10.66 14.38 16.11
CA GLU A 64 10.50 12.98 15.65
C GLU A 64 10.83 11.97 16.77
N ARG A 65 11.93 12.19 17.49
CA ARG A 65 12.43 11.26 18.50
C ARG A 65 11.48 11.08 19.69
N ILE A 66 10.67 12.08 19.99
CA ILE A 66 9.69 12.06 21.09
C ILE A 66 8.35 11.55 20.57
N ILE A 67 7.88 12.07 19.42
CA ILE A 67 6.59 11.72 18.84
C ILE A 67 6.52 10.26 18.36
N LYS A 68 7.65 9.63 18.03
CA LYS A 68 7.69 8.20 17.66
C LYS A 68 7.12 7.27 18.74
N TRP A 69 7.22 7.64 20.02
CA TRP A 69 6.69 6.83 21.11
C TRP A 69 5.16 6.87 21.16
N LEU A 70 4.54 7.97 20.69
CA LEU A 70 3.08 8.11 20.60
C LEU A 70 2.48 7.09 19.65
N TYR A 71 3.21 6.65 18.63
CA TYR A 71 2.75 5.63 17.68
C TYR A 71 2.46 4.27 18.34
N PHE A 72 3.09 3.96 19.48
CA PHE A 72 2.90 2.69 20.19
C PHE A 72 1.75 2.70 21.19
N LEU A 73 1.16 3.85 21.50
CA LEU A 73 0.05 3.98 22.45
C LEU A 73 -1.29 3.41 21.92
N PRO A 74 -1.72 3.68 20.67
CA PRO A 74 -3.01 3.22 20.18
C PRO A 74 -3.20 1.69 20.23
N PRO A 75 -2.21 0.83 19.88
CA PRO A 75 -2.38 -0.61 20.04
C PRO A 75 -2.63 -1.05 21.48
N LEU A 76 -2.01 -0.40 22.48
CA LEU A 76 -2.20 -0.73 23.89
C LEU A 76 -3.64 -0.45 24.35
N ILE A 77 -4.22 0.65 23.86
CA ILE A 77 -5.59 1.04 24.15
C ILE A 77 -6.56 0.12 23.39
N ALA A 78 -6.24 -0.23 22.15
CA ALA A 78 -7.07 -1.07 21.29
C ALA A 78 -7.32 -2.48 21.86
N VAL A 79 -6.41 -3.04 22.66
CA VAL A 79 -6.61 -4.34 23.32
C VAL A 79 -7.83 -4.34 24.27
N ASN A 80 -8.19 -3.18 24.82
CA ASN A 80 -9.30 -3.04 25.77
C ASN A 80 -10.62 -2.60 25.10
N MET A 81 -10.63 -2.38 23.78
CA MET A 81 -11.79 -1.88 23.04
C MET A 81 -12.44 -2.99 22.22
N GLU A 82 -13.75 -2.87 22.00
CA GLU A 82 -14.46 -3.76 21.09
C GLU A 82 -14.05 -3.52 19.64
N ILE A 83 -14.00 -4.60 18.85
CA ILE A 83 -13.61 -4.57 17.43
C ILE A 83 -14.39 -3.53 16.62
N PRO A 84 -15.73 -3.38 16.74
CA PRO A 84 -16.49 -2.41 15.95
C PRO A 84 -16.11 -0.96 16.24
N VAL A 85 -15.78 -0.64 17.50
CA VAL A 85 -15.37 0.70 17.91
C VAL A 85 -14.00 1.04 17.31
N ILE A 86 -13.08 0.06 17.28
CA ILE A 86 -11.76 0.22 16.67
C ILE A 86 -11.88 0.51 15.17
N TRP A 87 -12.74 -0.23 14.46
CA TRP A 87 -13.01 0.02 13.04
C TRP A 87 -13.61 1.39 12.80
N LEU A 88 -14.60 1.80 13.60
CA LEU A 88 -15.19 3.13 13.49
C LEU A 88 -14.15 4.25 13.67
N MET A 89 -13.29 4.13 14.68
CA MET A 89 -12.21 5.09 14.92
C MET A 89 -11.21 5.13 13.75
N ALA A 90 -10.86 3.96 13.21
CA ALA A 90 -9.98 3.86 12.05
C ALA A 90 -10.60 4.54 10.82
N ASP A 91 -11.88 4.30 10.54
CA ASP A 91 -12.59 4.90 9.41
C ASP A 91 -12.67 6.43 9.52
N ILE A 92 -12.94 6.96 10.72
CA ILE A 92 -12.92 8.40 10.98
C ILE A 92 -11.52 8.99 10.72
N ALA A 93 -10.47 8.33 11.21
CA ALA A 93 -9.10 8.79 11.03
C ALA A 93 -8.66 8.78 9.55
N VAL A 94 -9.03 7.72 8.80
CA VAL A 94 -8.78 7.63 7.36
C VAL A 94 -9.55 8.71 6.62
N GLY A 95 -10.82 8.95 6.99
CA GLY A 95 -11.62 10.04 6.42
C GLY A 95 -10.94 11.39 6.59
N PHE A 96 -10.48 11.71 7.80
CA PHE A 96 -9.76 12.95 8.08
C PHE A 96 -8.48 13.12 7.25
N LEU A 97 -7.76 12.03 6.98
CA LEU A 97 -6.55 12.06 6.15
C LEU A 97 -6.87 12.20 4.65
N VAL A 98 -7.94 11.55 4.19
CA VAL A 98 -8.32 11.52 2.76
C VAL A 98 -8.89 12.86 2.31
N ILE A 99 -9.68 13.54 3.14
CA ILE A 99 -10.30 14.83 2.80
C ILE A 99 -9.30 15.87 2.28
N PRO A 100 -8.24 16.25 3.02
CA PRO A 100 -7.28 17.26 2.57
C PRO A 100 -6.49 16.80 1.33
N ASN A 101 -6.16 15.51 1.24
CA ASN A 101 -5.45 14.96 0.08
C ASN A 101 -6.29 15.03 -1.20
N VAL A 102 -7.57 14.68 -1.13
CA VAL A 102 -8.48 14.76 -2.29
C VAL A 102 -8.71 16.21 -2.71
N ILE A 103 -8.84 17.13 -1.76
CA ILE A 103 -8.94 18.57 -2.06
C ILE A 103 -7.68 19.06 -2.77
N ALA A 104 -6.49 18.73 -2.25
CA ALA A 104 -5.22 19.10 -2.87
C ALA A 104 -5.11 18.57 -4.30
N LEU A 105 -5.46 17.30 -4.53
CA LEU A 105 -5.48 16.70 -5.88
C LEU A 105 -6.46 17.41 -6.82
N PHE A 106 -7.63 17.82 -6.33
CA PHE A 106 -8.61 18.52 -7.16
C PHE A 106 -8.12 19.91 -7.61
N LEU A 107 -7.37 20.60 -6.75
CA LEU A 107 -6.72 21.87 -7.07
C LEU A 107 -5.52 21.67 -8.02
N LEU A 108 -4.66 20.69 -7.76
CA LEU A 108 -3.46 20.38 -8.56
C LEU A 108 -3.74 19.69 -9.89
N ARG A 109 -5.00 19.31 -10.18
CA ARG A 109 -5.35 18.51 -11.37
C ARG A 109 -4.80 19.08 -12.68
N LYS A 110 -4.75 20.41 -12.81
CA LYS A 110 -4.29 21.08 -14.03
C LYS A 110 -2.79 20.94 -14.23
N GLU A 111 -2.02 21.15 -13.17
CA GLU A 111 -0.56 21.01 -13.16
C GLU A 111 -0.16 19.55 -13.38
N PHE A 112 -0.85 18.62 -12.71
CA PHE A 112 -0.65 17.19 -12.91
C PHE A 112 -0.89 16.74 -14.35
N ILE A 113 -1.97 17.20 -15.00
CA ILE A 113 -2.25 16.87 -16.40
C ILE A 113 -1.17 17.45 -17.34
N SER A 114 -0.67 18.65 -17.05
CA SER A 114 0.42 19.25 -17.82
C SER A 114 1.69 18.40 -17.74
N GLU A 115 2.12 18.04 -16.53
CA GLU A 115 3.33 17.24 -16.32
C GLU A 115 3.17 15.81 -16.85
N PHE A 116 1.99 15.22 -16.71
CA PHE A 116 1.67 13.90 -17.27
C PHE A 116 1.77 13.89 -18.80
N ASN A 117 1.28 14.93 -19.47
CA ASN A 117 1.41 15.06 -20.92
C ASN A 117 2.86 15.24 -21.36
N LEU A 118 3.66 15.96 -20.57
CA LEU A 118 5.10 16.10 -20.81
C LEU A 118 5.83 14.76 -20.66
N PHE A 119 5.55 14.02 -19.58
CA PHE A 119 6.09 12.68 -19.35
C PHE A 119 5.71 11.72 -20.47
N ARG A 120 4.43 11.66 -20.84
CA ARG A 120 3.92 10.84 -21.96
C ARG A 120 4.64 11.16 -23.27
N THR A 121 4.89 12.44 -23.55
CA THR A 121 5.60 12.88 -24.76
C THR A 121 7.09 12.54 -24.73
N ARG A 122 7.73 12.53 -23.55
CA ARG A 122 9.12 12.05 -23.40
C ARG A 122 9.21 10.55 -23.64
N THR A 123 8.37 9.74 -22.98
CA THR A 123 8.34 8.28 -23.19
C THR A 123 8.09 7.92 -24.65
N GLN A 124 7.17 8.60 -25.34
CA GLN A 124 6.92 8.35 -26.77
C GLN A 124 8.12 8.71 -27.66
N ARG A 125 8.87 9.78 -27.34
CA ARG A 125 10.11 10.13 -28.05
C ARG A 125 11.21 9.11 -27.83
N ASP A 126 11.37 8.60 -26.61
CA ASP A 126 12.39 7.59 -26.30
C ASP A 126 12.09 6.27 -27.03
N THR A 127 10.81 5.85 -27.05
CA THR A 127 10.39 4.66 -27.82
C THR A 127 10.52 4.85 -29.34
N HIS A 128 10.32 6.06 -29.87
CA HIS A 128 10.48 6.34 -31.29
C HIS A 128 11.96 6.41 -31.69
N SER A 129 12.81 6.99 -30.85
CA SER A 129 14.27 7.04 -31.03
C SER A 129 14.89 5.64 -31.03
N GLU A 130 14.48 4.75 -30.13
CA GLU A 130 14.90 3.35 -30.14
C GLU A 130 14.47 2.63 -31.43
N LYS A 131 13.23 2.86 -31.89
CA LYS A 131 12.73 2.25 -33.15
C LYS A 131 13.48 2.80 -34.37
N THR A 132 13.74 4.10 -34.46
CA THR A 132 14.51 4.70 -35.56
C THR A 132 15.96 4.22 -35.56
N THR A 133 16.58 4.07 -34.39
CA THR A 133 17.95 3.55 -34.26
C THR A 133 18.02 2.10 -34.73
N GLN A 134 17.07 1.24 -34.32
CA GLN A 134 16.98 -0.15 -34.77
C GLN A 134 16.73 -0.27 -36.29
N ILE A 135 15.85 0.56 -36.87
CA ILE A 135 15.58 0.55 -38.32
C ILE A 135 16.81 0.99 -39.11
N THR A 136 17.59 1.97 -38.62
CA THR A 136 18.85 2.38 -39.24
C THR A 136 19.89 1.27 -39.19
N HIS A 137 20.07 0.58 -38.06
CA HIS A 137 21.00 -0.56 -37.96
C HIS A 137 20.59 -1.73 -38.87
N VAL A 138 19.29 -2.05 -38.97
CA VAL A 138 18.79 -3.12 -39.85
C VAL A 138 18.96 -2.76 -41.33
N ASN A 139 18.70 -1.51 -41.72
CA ASN A 139 18.89 -1.08 -43.11
C ASN A 139 20.37 -1.01 -43.51
N MET A 140 21.26 -0.69 -42.57
CA MET A 140 22.71 -0.67 -42.80
C MET A 140 23.30 -2.09 -42.96
N SER A 141 22.84 -3.05 -42.15
CA SER A 141 23.19 -4.47 -42.33
C SER A 141 22.66 -5.05 -43.65
N LYS A 142 21.52 -4.55 -44.16
CA LYS A 142 20.91 -5.01 -45.41
C LYS A 142 21.52 -4.38 -46.67
N SER A 143 22.15 -3.21 -46.56
CA SER A 143 22.91 -2.61 -47.67
C SER A 143 24.27 -3.30 -47.85
N GLU A 144 24.94 -3.71 -46.77
CA GLU A 144 26.22 -4.43 -46.84
C GLU A 144 26.07 -5.83 -47.48
N GLY A 145 24.93 -6.52 -47.27
CA GLY A 145 24.65 -7.82 -47.90
C GLY A 145 24.13 -7.76 -49.35
N LYS A 146 24.10 -6.59 -49.98
CA LYS A 146 23.66 -6.40 -51.38
C LYS A 146 24.79 -5.98 -52.32
N GLU A 147 25.97 -5.70 -51.77
CA GLU A 147 27.20 -5.39 -52.53
C GLU A 147 28.10 -6.61 -52.74
N GLU A 148 27.71 -7.79 -52.22
CA GLU A 148 28.25 -9.11 -52.59
C GLU A 148 27.34 -9.84 -53.60
#